data_AF-A0A6V7IN61-F1
#
_entry.id   AF-A0A6V7IN61-F1
#
_cell.length_a   1.000
_cell.length_b   1.000
_cell.length_c   1.000
_cell.angle_alpha   90.00
_cell.angle_beta   90.00
_cell.angle_gamma   90.00
#
_symmetry.space_group_name_H-M   'P 1'
#
loop_
_entity.id
_entity.type
_entity.pdbx_description
1 polymer ?
#
loop_
_entity_poly.entity_id
_entity_poly.type
_entity_poly.pdbx_seq_one_letter_code
_entity_poly.pdbx_strand_id
1 'polypeptide(L)' 'CESLIRKMLVLEPSKRYTIPQIKRHRWMIGTADSVCPILNTTPSALQEPNEQILRLMHSLGIDVTRTKE' A
#
# COMPACT_ATOMS: atom_id res chain seq x y z
N CYS A 1 -6.53 -20.43 -6.44
CA CYS A 1 -5.60 -19.48 -7.06
C CYS A 1 -6.21 -18.83 -8.30
N GLU A 2 -6.58 -19.63 -9.31
CA GLU A 2 -7.03 -19.16 -10.63
C GLU A 2 -8.22 -18.18 -10.60
N SER A 3 -9.22 -18.42 -9.74
CA SER A 3 -10.38 -17.53 -9.59
C SER A 3 -10.05 -16.14 -9.04
N LEU A 4 -8.98 -16.01 -8.25
CA LEU A 4 -8.48 -14.71 -7.79
C LEU A 4 -7.77 -13.98 -8.92
N ILE A 5 -6.89 -14.67 -9.64
CA ILE A 5 -6.09 -14.10 -10.74
C ILE A 5 -7.01 -13.56 -11.85
N ARG A 6 -8.06 -14.30 -12.24
CA ARG A 6 -9.05 -13.82 -13.21
C ARG A 6 -9.76 -12.52 -12.78
N LYS A 7 -9.88 -12.27 -11.48
CA LYS A 7 -10.50 -11.05 -10.93
C LYS A 7 -9.50 -9.91 -10.71
N MET A 8 -8.20 -10.19 -10.75
CA MET A 8 -7.13 -9.20 -10.68
C MET A 8 -6.68 -8.74 -12.07
N LEU A 9 -6.56 -9.67 -13.02
CA LEU A 9 -6.09 -9.43 -14.39
C LEU A 9 -7.26 -9.24 -15.35
N VAL A 10 -8.10 -8.25 -15.08
CA VAL A 10 -9.22 -7.85 -15.94
C VAL A 10 -8.83 -6.67 -16.82
N LEU A 11 -9.42 -6.62 -18.03
CA LEU A 11 -9.20 -5.54 -18.99
C LEU A 11 -9.68 -4.18 -18.45
N GLU A 12 -10.86 -4.16 -17.82
CA GLU A 12 -11.45 -2.94 -17.27
C GLU A 12 -11.00 -2.72 -15.80
N PRO A 13 -10.28 -1.62 -15.50
CA PRO A 13 -9.76 -1.36 -14.16
C PRO A 13 -10.84 -1.30 -13.08
N SER A 14 -12.00 -0.74 -13.41
CA SER A 14 -13.13 -0.59 -12.48
C SER A 14 -13.74 -1.93 -12.03
N LYS A 15 -13.51 -3.01 -12.78
CA LYS A 15 -13.99 -4.37 -12.46
C LYS A 15 -12.96 -5.19 -11.67
N ARG A 16 -11.76 -4.64 -11.47
CA ARG A 16 -10.69 -5.30 -10.71
C ARG A 16 -11.07 -5.37 -9.25
N TYR A 17 -10.73 -6.48 -8.60
CA TYR A 17 -10.91 -6.57 -7.16
C TYR A 17 -10.08 -5.52 -6.40
N THR A 18 -10.72 -4.89 -5.43
CA THR A 18 -10.08 -4.00 -4.47
C THR A 18 -9.25 -4.79 -3.46
N ILE A 19 -8.29 -4.14 -2.78
CA ILE A 19 -7.46 -4.79 -1.75
C ILE A 19 -8.32 -5.49 -0.67
N PRO A 20 -9.41 -4.88 -0.13
CA PRO A 20 -10.27 -5.58 0.82
C PRO A 20 -11.00 -6.81 0.23
N GLN A 21 -11.31 -6.82 -1.07
CA GLN A 21 -11.93 -7.97 -1.75
C GLN A 21 -10.91 -9.10 -1.98
N ILE A 22 -9.66 -8.76 -2.30
CA ILE A 22 -8.55 -9.72 -2.45
C ILE A 22 -8.27 -10.39 -1.10
N LYS A 23 -8.14 -9.61 -0.02
CA LYS A 23 -7.88 -10.14 1.34
C LYS A 23 -8.97 -11.12 1.82
N ARG A 24 -10.23 -10.87 1.48
CA ARG A 24 -11.37 -11.77 1.81
C ARG A 24 -11.53 -12.94 0.84
N HIS A 25 -10.67 -13.10 -0.15
CA HIS A 25 -10.75 -14.24 -1.04
C HIS A 25 -10.24 -15.49 -0.32
N ARG A 26 -11.07 -16.53 -0.12
CA ARG A 26 -10.74 -17.96 0.09
C ARG A 26 -9.27 -18.38 -0.10
N TRP A 27 -8.67 -18.08 -1.25
CA TRP A 27 -7.24 -18.35 -1.50
C TRP A 27 -6.27 -17.59 -0.58
N MET A 28 -6.53 -16.30 -0.30
CA MET A 28 -5.80 -15.46 0.64
C MET A 28 -6.15 -15.73 2.10
N ILE A 29 -7.39 -16.13 2.42
CA ILE A 29 -7.82 -16.37 3.80
C ILE A 29 -6.98 -17.47 4.45
N GLY A 30 -6.66 -18.54 3.72
CA GLY A 30 -5.79 -19.62 4.22
C GLY A 30 -4.31 -19.25 4.39
N THR A 31 -3.88 -18.08 3.89
CA THR A 31 -2.49 -17.60 3.98
C THR A 31 -2.33 -16.39 4.91
N ALA A 32 -3.44 -15.79 5.35
CA ALA A 32 -3.46 -14.53 6.08
C ALA A 32 -3.01 -14.65 7.54
N ASP A 33 -3.04 -15.85 8.13
CA ASP A 33 -2.64 -16.06 9.52
C ASP A 33 -1.12 -15.92 9.75
N SER A 34 -0.30 -16.03 8.69
CA SER A 34 1.17 -16.02 8.84
C SER A 34 1.88 -14.75 8.36
N VAL A 35 1.25 -13.83 7.64
CA VAL A 35 2.01 -12.73 7.01
C VAL A 35 1.20 -11.44 6.98
N CYS A 36 1.43 -10.59 7.97
CA CYS A 36 1.84 -9.20 7.80
C CYS A 36 1.83 -8.51 9.16
N PRO A 37 2.98 -8.03 9.68
CA PRO A 37 2.93 -6.97 10.66
C PRO A 37 2.22 -5.80 9.98
N ILE A 38 1.00 -5.49 10.42
CA ILE A 38 0.36 -4.24 10.07
C ILE A 38 1.34 -3.18 10.57
N LEU A 39 2.02 -2.48 9.66
CA LEU A 39 2.71 -1.26 10.05
C LEU A 39 1.60 -0.29 10.44
N ASN A 40 1.34 -0.21 11.73
CA ASN A 40 0.55 0.83 12.33
C ASN A 40 1.37 2.12 12.19
N THR A 41 1.45 2.66 10.98
CA THR A 41 1.87 4.04 10.77
C THR A 41 0.72 4.87 11.30
N THR A 42 0.74 5.11 12.62
CA THR A 42 -0.04 6.20 13.17
C THR A 42 0.35 7.44 12.38
N PRO A 43 -0.59 8.17 11.77
CA PRO A 43 -0.27 9.49 11.28
C PRO A 43 0.01 10.31 12.53
N SER A 44 1.28 10.38 12.92
CA SER A 44 1.74 11.35 13.89
C SER A 44 1.68 12.69 13.17
N ALA A 45 0.47 13.23 13.01
CA ALA A 45 0.20 14.52 12.39
C ALA A 45 0.83 15.69 13.17
N LEU A 46 1.49 15.39 14.29
CA LEU A 46 2.19 16.32 15.17
C LEU A 46 3.71 16.10 15.21
N GLN A 47 4.25 15.12 14.49
CA GLN A 47 5.70 14.93 14.42
C GLN A 47 6.24 15.75 13.25
N GLU A 48 7.15 16.67 13.55
CA GLU A 48 7.88 17.39 12.52
C GLU A 48 8.57 16.38 11.57
N PRO A 49 8.51 16.61 10.25
CA PRO A 49 9.08 15.69 9.28
C PRO A 49 10.59 15.55 9.53
N ASN A 50 11.07 14.30 9.59
CA ASN A 50 12.48 14.03 9.86
C ASN A 50 13.39 14.65 8.79
N GLU A 51 14.23 15.60 9.18
CA GLU A 51 15.15 16.32 8.27
C GLU A 51 16.13 15.41 7.52
N GLN A 52 16.52 14.29 8.13
CA GLN A 52 17.38 13.31 7.46
C GLN A 52 16.66 12.68 6.26
N ILE A 53 15.36 12.42 6.40
CA ILE A 53 14.52 11.87 5.33
C ILE A 53 14.30 12.94 4.26
N LEU A 54 14.09 14.21 4.63
CA LEU A 54 13.94 15.31 3.67
C LEU A 54 15.20 15.51 2.83
N ARG A 55 16.39 15.46 3.44
CA ARG A 55 17.66 15.53 2.70
C ARG A 55 17.85 14.35 1.76
N LEU A 56 17.45 13.15 2.20
CA LEU A 56 17.46 11.95 1.35
C LEU A 56 16.53 12.12 0.15
N MET A 57 15.29 12.54 0.37
CA MET A 57 14.32 12.80 -0.69
C MET A 57 14.87 13.78 -1.73
N HIS A 58 15.44 14.90 -1.27
CA HIS A 58 16.09 15.87 -2.15
C HIS A 58 17.26 15.26 -2.94
N SER A 59 18.11 14.45 -2.31
CA SER A 59 19.22 13.76 -3.00
C SER A 59 18.75 12.76 -4.07
N LEU A 60 17.53 12.23 -3.91
CA LEU A 60 16.88 11.35 -4.88
C LEU A 60 16.11 12.14 -5.97
N GLY A 61 16.12 13.47 -5.93
CA GLY A 61 15.37 14.33 -6.85
C GLY A 61 13.87 14.40 -6.56
N ILE A 62 13.45 14.02 -5.35
CA ILE A 62 12.05 14.07 -4.92
C ILE A 62 11.78 15.45 -4.32
N ASP A 63 10.87 16.20 -4.94
CA ASP A 63 10.47 17.52 -4.48
C ASP A 63 9.62 17.43 -3.21
N VAL A 64 10.18 17.93 -2.11
CA VAL A 64 9.54 17.97 -0.79
C VAL A 64 8.28 18.84 -0.81
N THR A 65 8.22 19.86 -1.65
CA THR A 65 7.06 20.76 -1.73
C THR A 65 5.84 20.06 -2.34
N ARG A 66 6.04 19.19 -3.34
CA ARG A 66 4.98 18.36 -3.93
C ARG A 66 4.54 17.20 -3.06
N THR A 67 5.37 16.78 -2.10
CA THR A 67 5.09 15.64 -1.22
C THR A 67 4.32 16.06 0.05
N LYS A 68 4.14 17.37 0.27
CA LYS A 68 3.46 17.94 1.44
C LYS A 68 1.96 18.21 1.26
N GLU A 69 1.41 18.02 0.06
CA GLU A 69 -0.03 18.14 -0.25
C GLU A 69 -0.77 16.79 -0.20
#